data_AF-A0AAD7K8X4-F1
#
_entry.id   AF-A0AAD7K8X4-F1
#
_cell.length_a   1.000
_cell.length_b   1.000
_cell.length_c   1.000
_cell.angle_alpha   90.00
_cell.angle_beta   90.00
_cell.angle_gamma   90.00
#
_symmetry.space_group_name_H-M   'P 1'
#
loop_
_entity.id
_entity.type
_entity.pdbx_description
1 polymer ?
#
loop_
_entity_poly.entity_id
_entity_poly.type
_entity_poly.pdbx_seq_one_letter_code
_entity_poly.pdbx_strand_id
1 'polypeptide(L)'
;MPTTVLEFMRDFPERDRGPCTVSGEGQNDYICVVCPGAELLCKICIVSTHEQLPFHKIKQWNGSHFEACELRGLGIQVRLGHGGQVCPSPQSTASWDLISEHGIMRVDVVFCGCVGGPGVAAQLREMGWLRWNGNNVCATERVIEQMHQLQL
;
A
#
# COMPACT_ATOMS: atom_id res chain seq x y z
N MET A 1 13.44 -23.46 9.42
CA MET A 1 13.16 -22.12 8.88
C MET A 1 11.86 -22.22 8.11
N PRO A 2 10.83 -21.43 8.45
CA PRO A 2 9.57 -21.47 7.72
C PRO A 2 9.81 -21.10 6.24
N THR A 3 9.25 -21.89 5.34
CA THR A 3 9.44 -21.76 3.88
C THR A 3 8.42 -20.84 3.22
N THR A 4 7.34 -20.52 3.94
CA THR A 4 6.30 -19.60 3.50
C THR A 4 5.91 -18.64 4.60
N VAL A 5 5.39 -17.47 4.24
CA VAL A 5 4.86 -16.53 5.23
C VAL A 5 3.75 -17.16 6.06
N LEU A 6 2.90 -18.00 5.48
CA LEU A 6 1.82 -18.66 6.22
C LEU A 6 2.33 -19.63 7.29
N GLU A 7 3.46 -20.30 7.04
CA GLU A 7 4.14 -21.15 8.05
C GLU A 7 4.81 -20.27 9.11
N PHE A 8 5.47 -19.19 8.71
CA PHE A 8 6.06 -18.21 9.62
C PHE A 8 5.00 -17.68 10.60
N MET A 9 3.82 -17.29 10.10
CA MET A 9 2.69 -16.81 10.89
C MET A 9 2.07 -17.85 11.84
N ARG A 10 2.21 -19.15 11.58
CA ARG A 10 1.73 -20.22 12.49
C ARG A 10 2.73 -20.56 13.58
N ASP A 11 4.02 -20.52 13.24
CA ASP A 11 5.09 -20.96 14.14
C ASP A 11 5.72 -19.81 14.94
N PHE A 12 5.24 -18.56 14.76
CA PHE A 12 5.81 -17.37 15.37
C PHE A 12 5.82 -17.43 16.91
N PRO A 13 6.99 -17.59 17.54
CA PRO A 13 7.11 -17.32 18.96
C PRO A 13 7.16 -15.80 19.14
N GLU A 14 6.57 -15.29 20.22
CA GLU A 14 6.64 -13.87 20.60
C GLU A 14 8.07 -13.27 20.61
N ARG A 15 9.11 -14.11 20.57
CA ARG A 15 10.54 -13.76 20.63
C ARG A 15 11.05 -12.83 19.54
N ASP A 16 10.44 -12.82 18.36
CA ASP A 16 10.88 -11.96 17.27
C ASP A 16 10.24 -10.56 17.33
N ARG A 17 9.27 -10.36 18.25
CA ARG A 17 8.73 -9.03 18.54
C ARG A 17 9.69 -8.29 19.47
N GLY A 18 10.26 -7.21 18.96
CA GLY A 18 11.17 -6.35 19.70
C GLY A 18 10.92 -4.88 19.41
N PRO A 19 11.59 -3.97 20.16
CA PRO A 19 11.59 -2.56 19.81
C PRO A 19 12.21 -2.36 18.43
N CYS A 20 11.72 -1.36 17.71
CA CYS A 20 12.28 -1.03 16.41
C CYS A 20 13.68 -0.42 16.54
N THR A 21 14.66 -1.00 15.86
CA THR A 21 16.02 -0.45 15.81
C THR A 21 16.22 0.57 14.69
N VAL A 22 15.29 0.63 13.72
CA VAL A 22 15.37 1.53 12.56
C VAL A 22 14.75 2.88 12.87
N SER A 23 13.50 2.92 13.33
CA SER A 23 12.85 4.16 13.74
C SER A 23 13.25 4.60 15.15
N GLY A 24 13.75 3.69 15.99
CA GLY A 24 13.96 3.92 17.42
C GLY A 24 12.66 4.02 18.23
N GLU A 25 11.50 3.86 17.58
CA GLU A 25 10.19 4.06 18.19
C GLU A 25 9.23 2.91 17.84
N GLY A 26 8.49 2.45 18.85
CA GLY A 26 7.44 1.44 18.71
C GLY A 26 7.95 0.00 18.68
N GLN A 27 6.99 -0.93 18.64
CA GLN A 27 7.25 -2.36 18.59
C GLN A 27 7.01 -2.91 17.18
N ASN A 28 7.80 -3.92 16.81
CA ASN A 28 7.71 -4.60 15.52
C ASN A 28 6.51 -5.57 15.52
N ASP A 29 5.31 -5.04 15.36
CA ASP A 29 4.05 -5.80 15.39
C ASP A 29 3.41 -5.99 14.00
N TYR A 30 3.97 -5.40 12.94
CA TYR A 30 3.38 -5.42 11.60
C TYR A 30 4.20 -6.28 10.65
N ILE A 31 3.52 -7.05 9.81
CA ILE A 31 4.16 -7.88 8.78
C ILE A 31 3.41 -7.75 7.46
N CYS A 32 4.15 -7.65 6.36
CA CYS A 32 3.58 -7.79 5.03
C CYS A 32 3.64 -9.25 4.59
N VAL A 33 2.51 -9.80 4.13
CA VAL A 33 2.44 -11.19 3.68
C VAL A 33 2.70 -11.39 2.19
N VAL A 34 3.00 -10.30 1.49
CA VAL A 34 3.26 -10.27 0.04
C VAL A 34 4.75 -10.03 -0.23
N CYS A 35 5.42 -9.22 0.60
CA CYS A 35 6.85 -8.96 0.44
C CYS A 35 7.69 -10.25 0.52
N PRO A 36 8.71 -10.40 -0.33
CA PRO A 36 9.71 -11.44 -0.15
C PRO A 36 10.48 -11.18 1.15
N GLY A 37 10.85 -12.26 1.86
CA GLY A 37 11.57 -12.14 3.14
C GLY A 37 10.78 -11.37 4.19
N ALA A 38 9.52 -11.74 4.42
CA ALA A 38 8.65 -11.04 5.35
C ALA A 38 9.28 -10.92 6.75
N GLU A 39 9.41 -9.68 7.22
CA GLU A 39 9.97 -9.32 8.53
C GLU A 39 8.94 -8.54 9.34
N LEU A 40 9.09 -8.57 10.66
CA LEU A 40 8.31 -7.73 11.56
C LEU A 40 8.86 -6.32 11.58
N LEU A 41 7.98 -5.36 11.36
CA LEU A 41 8.27 -3.94 11.28
C LEU A 41 7.38 -3.17 12.26
N CYS A 42 7.87 -2.04 12.74
CA CYS A 42 7.05 -1.11 13.50
C CYS A 42 6.10 -0.35 12.57
N LYS A 43 5.16 0.40 13.15
CA LYS A 43 4.18 1.18 12.38
C LYS A 43 4.85 2.18 11.42
N ILE A 44 5.95 2.81 11.82
CA ILE A 44 6.65 3.80 10.98
C ILE A 44 7.31 3.12 9.79
N CYS A 45 8.09 2.07 10.05
CA CYS A 45 8.80 1.33 9.01
C CYS A 45 7.83 0.66 8.03
N ILE A 46 6.77 0.01 8.54
CA ILE A 46 5.80 -0.65 7.64
C ILE A 46 5.12 0.37 6.72
N VAL A 47 4.75 1.55 7.24
CA VAL A 47 4.13 2.62 6.44
C VAL A 47 5.09 3.14 5.38
N SER A 48 6.35 3.42 5.75
CA SER A 48 7.35 3.94 4.82
C SER A 48 7.69 2.94 3.71
N THR A 49 7.87 1.65 4.05
CA THR A 49 8.20 0.61 3.07
C THR A 49 7.05 0.32 2.10
N HIS A 50 5.79 0.53 2.52
CA HIS A 50 4.61 0.15 1.74
C HIS A 50 3.87 1.34 1.11
N GLU A 51 4.43 2.55 1.19
CA GLU A 51 3.79 3.77 0.72
C GLU A 51 3.38 3.73 -0.76
N GLN A 52 4.20 3.06 -1.58
CA GLN A 52 3.98 2.89 -3.03
C GLN A 52 3.54 1.47 -3.39
N LEU A 53 3.13 0.66 -2.41
CA LEU A 53 2.72 -0.74 -2.58
C LEU A 53 1.28 -0.95 -2.11
N PRO A 54 0.28 -0.30 -2.74
CA PRO A 54 -1.09 -0.32 -2.25
C PRO A 54 -1.72 -1.71 -2.30
N PHE A 55 -1.23 -2.65 -3.11
CA PHE A 55 -1.79 -4.00 -3.18
C PHE A 55 -1.23 -4.97 -2.13
N HIS A 56 -0.24 -4.54 -1.36
CA HIS A 56 0.37 -5.40 -0.34
C HIS A 56 -0.57 -5.57 0.84
N LYS A 57 -0.64 -6.81 1.34
CA LYS A 57 -1.49 -7.18 2.49
C LYS A 57 -0.66 -7.12 3.75
N ILE A 58 -1.03 -6.25 4.67
CA ILE A 58 -0.39 -6.10 5.97
C ILE A 58 -1.25 -6.79 7.03
N LYS A 59 -0.58 -7.42 7.98
CA LYS A 59 -1.20 -7.95 9.19
C LYS A 59 -0.52 -7.36 10.42
N GLN A 60 -1.30 -7.17 11.48
CA GLN A 60 -0.85 -6.66 12.75
C GLN A 60 -1.01 -7.73 13.83
N TRP A 61 -0.03 -7.84 14.72
CA TRP A 61 -0.16 -8.64 15.92
C TRP A 61 -1.01 -7.91 16.96
N ASN A 62 -2.08 -8.55 17.43
CA ASN A 62 -3.01 -7.97 18.43
C ASN A 62 -2.75 -8.44 19.87
N GLY A 63 -1.66 -9.17 20.12
CA GLY A 63 -1.36 -9.81 21.40
C GLY A 63 -1.57 -11.32 21.40
N SER A 64 -2.39 -11.85 20.48
CA SER A 64 -2.71 -13.28 20.42
C SER A 64 -2.51 -13.91 19.05
N HIS A 65 -2.81 -13.17 17.98
CA HIS A 65 -2.66 -13.61 16.61
C HIS A 65 -2.47 -12.41 15.68
N PHE A 66 -2.13 -12.71 14.43
CA PHE A 66 -2.08 -11.71 13.38
C PHE A 66 -3.45 -11.52 12.73
N GLU A 67 -3.97 -10.31 12.82
CA GLU A 67 -5.20 -9.88 12.15
C GLU A 67 -4.88 -9.04 10.91
N ALA A 68 -5.82 -9.01 9.95
CA ALA A 68 -5.67 -8.18 8.76
C ALA A 68 -5.73 -6.69 9.13
N CYS A 69 -4.83 -5.90 8.56
CA CYS A 69 -4.81 -4.46 8.75
C CYS A 69 -4.97 -3.77 7.40
N GLU A 70 -5.90 -2.81 7.32
CA GLU A 70 -6.07 -1.98 6.13
C GLU A 70 -4.95 -0.95 6.06
N LEU A 71 -4.33 -0.78 4.88
CA LEU A 71 -3.27 0.22 4.67
C LEU A 71 -3.72 1.63 5.08
N ARG A 72 -4.99 1.95 4.80
CA ARG A 72 -5.62 3.20 5.19
C ARG A 72 -5.67 3.37 6.71
N GLY A 73 -6.01 2.32 7.44
CA GLY A 73 -6.02 2.32 8.91
C GLY A 73 -4.64 2.58 9.53
N LEU A 74 -3.56 2.24 8.80
CA LEU A 74 -2.20 2.56 9.19
C LEU A 74 -1.79 4.01 8.91
N GLY A 75 -2.57 4.73 8.10
CA GLY A 75 -2.25 6.07 7.62
C GLY A 75 -1.37 6.09 6.37
N ILE A 76 -1.30 4.97 5.63
CA ILE A 76 -0.57 4.94 4.36
C ILE A 76 -1.32 5.79 3.34
N GLN A 77 -0.60 6.72 2.72
CA GLN A 77 -1.10 7.59 1.65
C GLN A 77 -0.19 7.44 0.43
N VAL A 78 -0.77 7.04 -0.70
CA VAL A 78 -0.04 6.92 -1.95
C VAL A 78 0.20 8.32 -2.50
N ARG A 79 1.46 8.75 -2.51
CA ARG A 79 1.87 10.04 -3.05
C ARG A 79 2.18 9.89 -4.53
N LEU A 80 1.54 10.71 -5.36
CA LEU A 80 1.70 10.69 -6.80
C LEU A 80 2.52 11.89 -7.30
N GLY A 81 3.16 11.68 -8.44
CA GLY A 81 4.18 12.57 -8.96
C GLY A 81 5.51 12.43 -8.21
N HIS A 82 6.55 13.08 -8.72
CA HIS A 82 7.91 13.05 -8.15
C HIS A 82 8.46 11.64 -7.89
N GLY A 83 8.01 10.62 -8.65
CA GLY A 83 8.43 9.23 -8.42
C GLY A 83 8.10 8.70 -7.02
N GLY A 84 7.02 9.19 -6.41
CA GLY A 84 6.58 8.80 -5.06
C GLY A 84 7.28 9.55 -3.92
N GLN A 85 8.18 10.49 -4.22
CA GLN A 85 8.81 11.35 -3.20
C GLN A 85 7.84 12.39 -2.66
N VAL A 86 8.18 12.97 -1.51
CA VAL A 86 7.40 14.04 -0.89
C VAL A 86 7.35 15.26 -1.83
N CYS A 87 6.14 15.60 -2.27
CA CYS A 87 5.91 16.79 -3.07
C CYS A 87 6.04 18.05 -2.20
N PRO A 88 6.73 19.12 -2.66
CA PRO A 88 6.82 20.39 -1.93
C PRO A 88 5.49 21.18 -1.93
N SER A 89 4.58 20.87 -2.86
CA SER A 89 3.26 21.50 -2.97
C SER A 89 2.18 20.43 -3.19
N PRO A 90 1.92 19.55 -2.21
CA PRO A 90 0.94 18.49 -2.35
C PRO A 90 -0.48 19.04 -2.33
N GLN A 91 -1.38 18.40 -3.07
CA GLN A 91 -2.82 18.63 -2.93
C GLN A 91 -3.35 17.96 -1.66
N SER A 92 -4.56 18.30 -1.25
CA SER A 92 -5.23 17.62 -0.14
C SER A 92 -5.43 16.14 -0.44
N THR A 93 -5.24 15.30 0.57
CA THR A 93 -5.51 13.86 0.49
C THR A 93 -6.96 13.60 0.08
N ALA A 94 -7.16 12.69 -0.87
CA ALA A 94 -8.48 12.22 -1.30
C ALA A 94 -8.54 10.70 -1.24
N SER A 95 -9.70 10.14 -0.88
CA SER A 95 -9.92 8.70 -0.92
C SER A 95 -10.37 8.26 -2.32
N TRP A 96 -9.77 7.18 -2.80
CA TRP A 96 -10.00 6.58 -4.11
C TRP A 96 -10.30 5.10 -3.98
N ASP A 97 -11.23 4.61 -4.79
CA ASP A 97 -11.46 3.18 -4.97
C ASP A 97 -10.61 2.68 -6.14
N LEU A 98 -9.70 1.75 -5.85
CA LEU A 98 -8.75 1.16 -6.79
C LEU A 98 -9.17 -0.27 -7.10
N ILE A 99 -9.44 -0.52 -8.38
CA ILE A 99 -9.81 -1.81 -8.92
C ILE A 99 -8.55 -2.49 -9.47
N SER A 100 -8.28 -3.70 -9.02
CA SER A 100 -7.11 -4.48 -9.46
C SER A 100 -7.45 -5.95 -9.66
N GLU A 101 -6.50 -6.72 -10.18
CA GLU A 101 -6.58 -8.18 -10.25
C GLU A 101 -6.69 -8.83 -8.87
N HIS A 102 -6.38 -8.09 -7.80
CA HIS A 102 -6.44 -8.54 -6.42
C HIS A 102 -7.76 -8.16 -5.72
N GLY A 103 -8.67 -7.49 -6.43
CA GLY A 103 -9.94 -7.01 -5.92
C GLY A 103 -10.04 -5.48 -5.89
N ILE A 104 -11.12 -4.99 -5.27
CA ILE A 104 -11.38 -3.56 -5.08
C ILE A 104 -10.90 -3.17 -3.68
N MET A 105 -10.15 -2.08 -3.60
CA MET A 105 -9.71 -1.55 -2.32
C MET A 105 -9.76 -0.03 -2.27
N ARG A 106 -9.88 0.52 -1.06
CA ARG A 106 -9.87 1.95 -0.84
C ARG A 106 -8.50 2.43 -0.39
N VAL A 107 -7.95 3.42 -1.10
CA VAL A 107 -6.65 4.01 -0.83
C VAL A 107 -6.78 5.52 -0.65
N ASP A 108 -5.96 6.10 0.22
CA ASP A 108 -5.83 7.54 0.32
C ASP A 108 -4.68 7.99 -0.60
N VAL A 109 -4.96 8.97 -1.46
CA VAL A 109 -4.06 9.43 -2.51
C VAL A 109 -3.76 10.90 -2.32
N VAL A 110 -2.51 11.28 -2.52
CA VAL A 110 -2.03 12.66 -2.48
C VAL A 110 -1.42 12.99 -3.83
N PHE A 111 -2.04 13.91 -4.57
CA PHE A 111 -1.54 14.35 -5.86
C PHE A 111 -0.49 15.45 -5.71
N CYS A 112 0.47 15.49 -6.61
CA CYS A 112 1.34 16.64 -6.82
C CYS A 112 0.50 17.83 -7.31
N GLY A 113 0.69 18.98 -6.66
CA GLY A 113 0.07 20.26 -7.01
C GLY A 113 1.07 21.33 -7.44
N CYS A 114 2.31 20.95 -7.80
CA CYS A 114 3.32 21.88 -8.27
C CYS A 114 2.84 22.63 -9.53
N VAL A 115 3.18 23.92 -9.64
CA VAL A 115 2.87 24.74 -10.81
C VAL A 115 3.53 24.14 -12.05
N GLY A 116 2.74 23.92 -13.11
CA GLY A 116 3.21 23.26 -14.34
C GLY A 116 3.37 21.73 -14.23
N GLY A 117 2.99 21.13 -13.10
CA GLY A 117 3.00 19.68 -12.90
C GLY A 117 1.95 18.93 -13.74
N PRO A 118 2.07 17.61 -13.84
CA PRO A 118 1.11 16.78 -14.57
C PRO A 118 -0.29 16.83 -13.93
N GLY A 119 -1.32 16.78 -14.76
CA GLY A 119 -2.70 16.65 -14.28
C GLY A 119 -2.98 15.29 -13.63
N VAL A 120 -4.10 15.19 -12.90
CA VAL A 120 -4.55 13.99 -12.17
C VAL A 120 -4.44 12.70 -12.99
N ALA A 121 -4.92 12.72 -14.23
CA ALA A 121 -4.92 11.53 -15.09
C ALA A 121 -3.51 11.06 -15.47
N ALA A 122 -2.57 11.98 -15.67
CA ALA A 122 -1.18 11.64 -15.97
C ALA A 122 -0.48 11.06 -14.74
N GLN A 123 -0.68 11.67 -13.57
CA GLN A 123 -0.14 11.16 -12.31
C GLN A 123 -0.63 9.75 -11.96
N LEU A 124 -1.91 9.44 -12.23
CA LEU A 124 -2.45 8.08 -12.06
C LEU A 124 -1.79 7.11 -13.05
N ARG A 125 -1.61 7.51 -14.32
CA ARG A 125 -0.97 6.68 -15.35
C ARG A 125 0.48 6.35 -15.02
N GLU A 126 1.21 7.24 -14.35
CA GLU A 126 2.58 6.95 -13.88
C GLU A 126 2.61 5.75 -12.90
N MET A 127 1.52 5.47 -12.20
CA MET A 127 1.35 4.28 -11.35
C MET A 127 0.75 3.08 -12.09
N GLY A 128 0.51 3.19 -13.41
CA GLY A 128 -0.23 2.21 -14.19
C GLY A 128 -1.72 2.16 -13.83
N TRP A 129 -2.29 3.29 -13.36
CA TRP A 129 -3.70 3.39 -12.99
C TRP A 129 -4.47 4.27 -13.97
N LEU A 130 -5.61 3.77 -14.42
CA LEU A 130 -6.52 4.48 -15.31
C LEU A 130 -7.73 4.96 -14.52
N ARG A 131 -8.02 6.25 -14.62
CA ARG A 131 -9.21 6.84 -14.00
C ARG A 131 -10.48 6.31 -14.68
N TRP A 132 -11.44 5.87 -13.88
CA TRP A 132 -12.72 5.35 -14.34
C TRP A 132 -13.81 6.43 -14.26
N ASN A 133 -14.34 6.84 -15.41
CA ASN A 133 -15.53 7.71 -15.56
C ASN A 133 -15.53 9.03 -14.77
N GLY A 134 -14.37 9.63 -14.49
CA GLY A 134 -14.29 10.95 -13.89
C GLY A 134 -14.64 11.02 -12.38
N ASN A 135 -14.87 9.89 -11.72
CA ASN A 135 -15.01 9.81 -10.26
C ASN A 135 -13.63 9.59 -9.58
N ASN A 136 -13.62 9.49 -8.25
CA ASN A 136 -12.46 9.01 -7.48
C ASN A 136 -12.36 7.48 -7.53
N VAL A 137 -12.42 6.93 -8.74
CA VAL A 137 -12.29 5.50 -9.01
C VAL A 137 -11.21 5.34 -10.07
N CYS A 138 -10.29 4.41 -9.85
CA CYS A 138 -9.28 4.04 -10.82
C CYS A 138 -9.15 2.52 -10.89
N ALA A 139 -8.58 2.03 -11.98
CA ALA A 139 -8.28 0.62 -12.18
C ALA A 139 -6.84 0.46 -12.63
N THR A 140 -6.20 -0.66 -12.28
CA THR A 140 -4.91 -1.01 -12.87
C THR A 140 -5.07 -1.23 -14.38
N GLU A 141 -4.07 -0.85 -15.16
CA GLU A 141 -4.05 -1.09 -16.62
C GLU A 141 -4.35 -2.55 -16.95
N ARG A 142 -3.79 -3.48 -16.15
CA ARG A 142 -3.99 -4.92 -16.32
C ARG A 142 -5.46 -5.35 -16.22
N VAL A 143 -6.23 -4.79 -15.29
CA VAL A 143 -7.68 -5.08 -15.20
C VAL A 143 -8.40 -4.56 -16.43
N ILE A 144 -8.05 -3.35 -16.89
CA ILE A 144 -8.68 -2.77 -18.08
C ILE A 144 -8.38 -3.61 -19.33
N GLU A 145 -7.15 -4.09 -19.49
CA GLU A 145 -6.77 -5.01 -20.57
C GLU A 145 -7.59 -6.30 -20.53
N GLN A 146 -7.74 -6.90 -19.34
CA GLN A 146 -8.58 -8.09 -19.16
C GLN A 146 -10.05 -7.83 -19.50
N MET A 147 -10.58 -6.67 -19.11
CA MET A 147 -11.96 -6.29 -19.45
C MET A 147 -12.15 -6.13 -20.96
N HIS A 148 -11.20 -5.52 -21.68
CA HIS A 148 -11.27 -5.42 -23.13
C HIS A 148 -11.24 -6.79 -23.81
N GLN A 149 -10.45 -7.75 -23.31
CA GLN A 149 -10.42 -9.11 -23.86
C GLN A 149 -11.76 -9.87 -23.69
N LEU A 150 -12.58 -9.47 -22.70
CA LEU A 150 -13.89 -10.06 -22.45
C LEU A 150 -15.01 -9.40 -23.28
N GLN A 151 -14.73 -8.28 -23.93
CA GLN A 151 -15.62 -7.64 -24.90
C GLN A 151 -15.28 -8.20 -26.29
N LEU A 152 -15.99 -9.26 -26.71
CA LEU A 152 -15.91 -9.87 -28.05
C LEU A 152 -15.99 -8.85 -29.19
#